data_AF-A0A2P2DZL6-F1
#
_entry.id   AF-A0A2P2DZL6-F1
#
_cell.length_a   1.000
_cell.length_b   1.000
_cell.length_c   1.000
_cell.angle_alpha   90.00
_cell.angle_beta   90.00
_cell.angle_gamma   90.00
#
_symmetry.space_group_name_H-M   'P 1'
#
loop_
_entity.id
_entity.type
_entity.pdbx_description
1 polymer ?
#
loop_
_entity_poly.entity_id
_entity_poly.type
_entity_poly.pdbx_seq_one_letter_code
_entity_poly.pdbx_strand_id
1 'polypeptide(L)'
;MKWSILIFFFASKLIASDNDLYKEAYEMEAKNTLFAIPLYENTLQKTNSKNLQKAAANRLFYLYKKHYKLIDAIFLGSRYSHLISSKEKANIWKAITDIYRPMSYSKLTTAYSLAMRSSAENYQDLENFLKEESQTQIFDFVFLVLYKRRQYPLLRLLLQPENPLANNLFYSGLIAIKVDEDSGKDFLNKHSQRFDTDDSHRSDLFYLVGTFYRHLGEFAQSARYFRMSGSFSRKEKGDLEAAKSLALGGFLSEACQSFQFPNATHDEYSQIFQLFCHKKDRAYLLDIKPSLQLLNKKEGGEFIQKILLAIEQGDI
;
A
#
# COMPACT_ATOMS: atom_id res chain seq x y z
N MET A 1 -51.14 -32.98 -27.29
CA MET A 1 -50.00 -33.47 -26.48
C MET A 1 -48.96 -32.36 -26.42
N LYS A 2 -48.42 -32.13 -25.23
CA LYS A 2 -47.84 -30.86 -24.74
C LYS A 2 -46.68 -30.31 -25.59
N TRP A 3 -46.76 -29.01 -25.88
CA TRP A 3 -45.62 -28.16 -26.24
C TRP A 3 -44.77 -27.91 -24.99
N SER A 4 -43.46 -28.10 -25.10
CA SER A 4 -42.49 -27.65 -24.10
C SER A 4 -41.52 -26.67 -24.76
N ILE A 5 -41.76 -25.38 -24.50
CA ILE A 5 -40.83 -24.29 -24.78
C ILE A 5 -39.78 -24.33 -23.66
N LEU A 6 -38.53 -24.63 -24.02
CA LEU A 6 -37.37 -24.43 -23.16
C LEU A 6 -37.05 -22.92 -23.12
N ILE A 7 -37.31 -22.28 -21.98
CA ILE A 7 -36.83 -20.93 -21.69
C ILE A 7 -35.37 -21.05 -21.24
N PHE A 8 -34.44 -20.68 -22.12
CA PHE A 8 -33.06 -20.41 -21.75
C PHE A 8 -33.02 -19.11 -20.93
N PHE A 9 -32.83 -19.22 -19.62
CA PHE A 9 -32.41 -18.10 -18.78
C PHE A 9 -30.95 -17.77 -19.11
N PHE A 10 -30.74 -16.81 -20.02
CA PHE A 10 -29.47 -16.10 -20.11
C PHE A 10 -29.34 -15.22 -18.87
N ALA A 11 -28.48 -15.64 -17.93
CA ALA A 11 -27.98 -14.78 -16.87
C ALA A 11 -27.12 -13.68 -17.52
N SER A 12 -27.72 -12.53 -17.80
CA SER A 12 -26.97 -11.31 -18.06
C SER A 12 -26.19 -10.97 -16.79
N LYS A 13 -24.87 -11.13 -16.83
CA LYS A 13 -23.99 -10.41 -15.91
C LYS A 13 -24.32 -8.93 -16.09
N LEU A 14 -25.06 -8.36 -15.14
CA LEU A 14 -25.35 -6.93 -15.06
C LEU A 14 -24.01 -6.18 -15.13
N ILE A 15 -23.72 -5.59 -16.28
CA ILE A 15 -22.66 -4.59 -16.40
C ILE A 15 -23.23 -3.39 -15.64
N ALA A 16 -22.77 -3.19 -14.39
CA ALA A 16 -23.10 -1.99 -13.63
C ALA A 16 -22.81 -0.77 -14.50
N SER A 17 -23.78 0.14 -14.61
CA SER A 17 -23.57 1.34 -15.41
C SER A 17 -22.51 2.23 -14.77
N ASP A 18 -21.85 3.08 -15.56
CA ASP A 18 -20.86 4.04 -15.06
C ASP A 18 -21.39 4.89 -13.89
N ASN A 19 -22.69 5.22 -13.92
CA ASN A 19 -23.37 5.96 -12.85
C ASN A 19 -23.50 5.14 -11.57
N ASP A 20 -23.71 3.83 -11.68
CA ASP A 20 -23.86 2.94 -10.51
C ASP A 20 -22.54 2.83 -9.75
N LEU A 21 -21.41 2.68 -10.47
CA LEU A 21 -20.09 2.62 -9.85
C LEU A 21 -19.73 3.92 -9.10
N TYR A 22 -20.04 5.09 -9.69
CA TYR A 22 -19.81 6.37 -9.02
C TYR A 22 -20.72 6.53 -7.80
N LYS A 23 -22.01 6.17 -7.93
CA LYS A 23 -22.98 6.26 -6.85
C LYS A 23 -22.59 5.38 -5.66
N GLU A 24 -22.16 4.15 -5.93
CA GLU A 24 -21.66 3.23 -4.89
C GLU A 24 -20.47 3.84 -4.13
N ALA A 25 -19.51 4.43 -4.85
CA ALA A 25 -18.37 5.11 -4.24
C ALA A 25 -18.80 6.31 -3.37
N TYR A 26 -19.79 7.08 -3.83
CA TYR A 26 -20.32 8.25 -3.13
C TYR A 26 -21.08 7.86 -1.84
N GLU A 27 -21.92 6.82 -1.91
CA GLU A 27 -22.62 6.28 -0.75
C GLU A 27 -21.64 5.69 0.27
N MET A 28 -20.60 5.00 -0.21
CA MET A 28 -19.54 4.51 0.67
C MET A 28 -18.78 5.64 1.32
N GLU A 29 -18.53 6.75 0.62
CA GLU A 29 -17.85 7.90 1.21
C GLU A 29 -18.61 8.48 2.42
N ALA A 30 -19.94 8.52 2.36
CA ALA A 30 -20.76 8.96 3.48
C ALA A 30 -20.63 8.05 4.71
N LYS A 31 -20.37 6.75 4.51
CA LYS A 31 -20.18 5.76 5.58
C LYS A 31 -18.72 5.68 6.06
N ASN A 32 -17.78 5.67 5.12
CA ASN A 32 -16.34 5.54 5.36
C ASN A 32 -15.53 6.11 4.19
N THR A 33 -14.84 7.22 4.45
CA THR A 33 -14.05 7.89 3.42
C THR A 33 -12.82 7.11 2.97
N LEU A 34 -12.27 6.21 3.81
CA LEU A 34 -11.11 5.40 3.47
C LEU A 34 -11.50 4.25 2.52
N PHE A 35 -12.60 3.55 2.80
CA PHE A 35 -13.10 2.47 1.93
C PHE A 35 -13.80 2.97 0.66
N ALA A 36 -14.12 4.26 0.56
CA ALA A 36 -14.58 4.85 -0.69
C ALA A 36 -13.47 4.99 -1.75
N ILE A 37 -12.21 5.11 -1.33
CA ILE A 37 -11.05 5.27 -2.23
C ILE A 37 -10.99 4.18 -3.31
N PRO A 38 -10.95 2.86 -2.97
CA PRO A 38 -10.86 1.82 -3.99
C PRO A 38 -12.04 1.82 -4.96
N LEU A 39 -13.24 2.20 -4.50
CA LEU A 39 -14.42 2.30 -5.36
C LEU A 39 -14.27 3.44 -6.37
N TYR A 40 -13.87 4.63 -5.93
CA TYR A 40 -13.61 5.73 -6.86
C TYR A 40 -12.46 5.43 -7.83
N GLU A 41 -11.40 4.73 -7.40
CA GLU A 41 -10.33 4.29 -8.31
C GLU A 41 -10.87 3.37 -9.40
N ASN A 42 -11.72 2.41 -9.04
CA ASN A 42 -12.37 1.51 -9.99
C ASN A 42 -13.33 2.25 -10.92
N THR A 43 -14.10 3.22 -10.41
CA THR A 43 -14.95 4.09 -11.23
C THR A 43 -14.11 4.87 -12.25
N LEU A 44 -13.02 5.51 -11.82
CA LEU A 44 -12.15 6.28 -12.70
C LEU A 44 -11.49 5.43 -13.78
N GLN A 45 -11.15 4.17 -13.48
CA GLN A 45 -10.55 3.25 -14.44
C GLN A 45 -11.54 2.70 -15.47
N LYS A 46 -12.82 2.56 -15.11
CA LYS A 46 -13.83 1.89 -15.95
C LYS A 46 -14.76 2.84 -16.69
N THR A 47 -14.99 4.03 -16.17
CA THR A 47 -15.97 4.94 -16.78
C THR A 47 -15.45 5.55 -18.08
N ASN A 48 -16.33 5.62 -19.07
CA ASN A 48 -16.10 6.31 -20.35
C ASN A 48 -16.61 7.76 -20.33
N SER A 49 -17.36 8.15 -19.30
CA SER A 49 -17.90 9.51 -19.16
C SER A 49 -16.86 10.48 -18.64
N LYS A 50 -16.46 11.47 -19.46
CA LYS A 50 -15.52 12.53 -19.07
C LYS A 50 -15.95 13.28 -17.80
N ASN A 51 -17.26 13.50 -17.62
CA ASN A 51 -17.80 14.16 -16.44
C ASN A 51 -17.61 13.31 -15.18
N LEU A 52 -17.88 12.01 -15.26
CA LEU A 52 -17.67 11.09 -14.14
C LEU A 52 -16.19 10.87 -13.85
N GLN A 53 -15.33 10.79 -14.89
CA GLN A 53 -13.88 10.76 -14.70
C GLN A 53 -13.39 11.99 -13.92
N LYS A 54 -13.83 13.19 -14.31
CA LYS A 54 -13.48 14.43 -13.60
C LYS A 54 -13.99 14.43 -12.16
N ALA A 55 -15.23 14.01 -11.95
CA ALA A 55 -15.81 13.93 -10.61
C ALA A 55 -15.04 12.94 -9.72
N ALA A 56 -14.81 11.71 -10.19
CA ALA A 56 -14.08 10.68 -9.47
C ALA A 56 -12.63 11.10 -9.18
N ALA A 57 -11.93 11.70 -10.15
CA ALA A 57 -10.56 12.18 -9.97
C ALA A 57 -10.48 13.26 -8.88
N ASN A 58 -11.40 14.23 -8.88
CA ASN A 58 -11.43 15.28 -7.86
C ASN A 58 -11.75 14.73 -6.47
N ARG A 59 -12.71 13.79 -6.36
CA ARG A 59 -13.02 13.11 -5.09
C ARG A 59 -11.83 12.31 -4.58
N LEU A 60 -11.18 11.51 -5.43
CA LEU A 60 -9.97 10.77 -5.07
C LEU A 60 -8.86 11.69 -4.57
N PHE A 61 -8.62 12.80 -5.26
CA PHE A 61 -7.59 13.74 -4.86
C PHE A 61 -7.86 14.33 -3.46
N TYR A 62 -9.11 14.68 -3.18
CA TYR A 62 -9.54 15.10 -1.83
C TYR A 62 -9.33 13.99 -0.79
N LEU A 63 -9.76 12.76 -1.09
CA LEU A 63 -9.65 11.63 -0.18
C LEU A 63 -8.20 11.24 0.10
N TYR A 64 -7.34 11.20 -0.91
CA TYR A 64 -5.92 10.94 -0.71
C TYR A 64 -5.27 11.97 0.20
N LYS A 65 -5.62 13.25 0.03
CA LYS A 65 -5.17 14.30 0.96
C LYS A 65 -5.69 14.07 2.38
N LYS A 66 -6.99 13.80 2.53
CA LYS A 66 -7.65 13.56 3.82
C LYS A 66 -7.01 12.41 4.59
N HIS A 67 -6.57 11.38 3.87
CA HIS A 67 -5.99 10.15 4.42
C HIS A 67 -4.46 10.10 4.33
N TYR A 68 -3.78 11.23 4.13
CA TYR A 68 -2.31 11.34 4.04
C TYR A 68 -1.64 10.42 2.99
N LYS A 69 -2.37 10.01 1.95
CA LYS A 69 -1.89 9.20 0.82
C LYS A 69 -1.27 10.09 -0.27
N LEU A 70 -0.27 10.88 0.12
CA LEU A 70 0.26 11.97 -0.72
C LEU A 70 0.95 11.47 -2.00
N ILE A 71 1.66 10.34 -1.95
CA ILE A 71 2.29 9.74 -3.14
C ILE A 71 1.23 9.29 -4.14
N ASP A 72 0.14 8.66 -3.67
CA ASP A 72 -0.98 8.26 -4.51
C ASP A 72 -1.69 9.49 -5.13
N ALA A 73 -1.76 10.60 -4.39
CA ALA A 73 -2.26 11.88 -4.92
C ALA A 73 -1.38 12.48 -6.03
N ILE A 74 -0.04 12.45 -5.89
CA ILE A 74 0.83 12.92 -6.98
C ILE A 74 0.66 12.02 -8.21
N PHE A 75 0.65 10.69 -8.04
CA PHE A 75 0.47 9.77 -9.15
C PHE A 75 -0.84 10.02 -9.90
N LEU A 76 -1.93 10.25 -9.15
CA LEU A 76 -3.21 10.64 -9.74
C LEU A 76 -3.10 11.98 -10.49
N GLY A 77 -2.49 12.98 -9.88
CA GLY A 77 -2.27 14.31 -10.46
C GLY A 77 -1.40 14.30 -11.73
N SER A 78 -0.45 13.37 -11.84
CA SER A 78 0.36 13.18 -13.03
C SER A 78 -0.40 12.44 -14.13
N ARG A 79 -1.09 11.35 -13.80
CA ARG A 79 -1.83 10.53 -14.78
C ARG A 79 -3.06 11.26 -15.34
N TYR A 80 -3.76 12.02 -14.50
CA TYR A 80 -4.98 12.74 -14.86
C TYR A 80 -4.79 14.27 -14.75
N SER A 81 -3.65 14.75 -15.24
CA SER A 81 -3.24 16.15 -15.14
C SER A 81 -4.23 17.16 -15.76
N HIS A 82 -5.00 16.71 -16.76
CA HIS A 82 -6.05 17.46 -17.44
C HIS A 82 -7.38 17.53 -16.67
N LEU A 83 -7.60 16.64 -15.69
CA LEU A 83 -8.80 16.61 -14.85
C LEU A 83 -8.63 17.39 -13.55
N ILE A 84 -7.40 17.45 -13.03
CA ILE A 84 -7.07 18.03 -11.73
C ILE A 84 -6.44 19.41 -11.91
N SER A 85 -6.95 20.39 -11.17
CA SER A 85 -6.51 21.79 -11.27
C SER A 85 -5.05 21.98 -10.81
N SER A 86 -4.37 22.97 -11.38
CA SER A 86 -3.00 23.31 -10.96
C SER A 86 -2.92 23.73 -9.49
N LYS A 87 -3.98 24.37 -8.97
CA LYS A 87 -4.08 24.76 -7.55
C LYS A 87 -4.10 23.53 -6.64
N GLU A 88 -4.86 22.50 -6.98
CA GLU A 88 -4.91 21.25 -6.21
C GLU A 88 -3.58 20.52 -6.23
N LYS A 89 -2.95 20.41 -7.41
CA LYS A 89 -1.61 19.85 -7.57
C LYS A 89 -0.58 20.59 -6.70
N ALA A 90 -0.61 21.93 -6.71
CA ALA A 90 0.27 22.76 -5.88
C ALA A 90 0.08 22.51 -4.37
N ASN A 91 -1.16 22.28 -3.92
CA ASN A 91 -1.44 21.98 -2.51
C ASN A 91 -0.82 20.66 -2.04
N ILE A 92 -0.81 19.62 -2.87
CA ILE A 92 -0.15 18.34 -2.54
C ILE A 92 1.35 18.53 -2.48
N TRP A 93 1.94 19.20 -3.47
CA TRP A 93 3.36 19.49 -3.45
C TRP A 93 3.78 20.35 -2.26
N LYS A 94 2.96 21.30 -1.83
CA LYS A 94 3.19 22.05 -0.59
C LYS A 94 3.25 21.11 0.62
N ALA A 95 2.27 20.22 0.78
CA ALA A 95 2.26 19.25 1.88
C ALA A 95 3.51 18.34 1.88
N ILE A 96 3.97 17.91 0.71
CA ILE A 96 5.18 17.09 0.57
C ILE A 96 6.43 17.90 0.90
N THR A 97 6.53 19.13 0.37
CA THR A 97 7.64 20.03 0.67
C THR A 97 7.73 20.30 2.17
N ASP A 98 6.59 20.41 2.87
CA ASP A 98 6.55 20.59 4.31
C ASP A 98 7.04 19.36 5.09
N ILE A 99 6.74 18.15 4.63
CA ILE A 99 7.23 16.90 5.22
C ILE A 99 8.75 16.74 5.03
N TYR A 100 9.26 17.09 3.85
CA TYR A 100 10.66 16.91 3.47
C TYR A 100 11.52 18.14 3.73
N ARG A 101 11.12 19.07 4.61
CA ARG A 101 11.96 20.24 4.91
C ARG A 101 13.37 19.81 5.37
N PRO A 102 14.42 20.52 4.94
CA PRO A 102 14.41 21.80 4.22
C PRO A 102 14.39 21.70 2.67
N MET A 103 13.98 20.58 2.09
CA MET A 103 13.97 20.40 0.63
C MET A 103 13.10 21.43 -0.07
N SER A 104 13.57 21.95 -1.21
CA SER A 104 12.80 22.88 -2.01
C SER A 104 11.80 22.16 -2.90
N TYR A 105 10.70 22.84 -3.24
CA TYR A 105 9.70 22.37 -4.20
C TYR A 105 10.37 21.91 -5.52
N SER A 106 11.30 22.72 -6.05
CA SER A 106 12.00 22.43 -7.30
C SER A 106 12.71 21.08 -7.24
N LYS A 107 13.52 20.84 -6.21
CA LYS A 107 14.27 19.59 -6.02
C LYS A 107 13.35 18.37 -5.97
N LEU A 108 12.28 18.44 -5.17
CA LEU A 108 11.32 17.33 -5.04
C LEU A 108 10.58 17.06 -6.35
N THR A 109 10.18 18.10 -7.09
CA THR A 109 9.53 17.91 -8.40
C THR A 109 10.47 17.35 -9.46
N THR A 110 11.74 17.76 -9.47
CA THR A 110 12.77 17.21 -10.35
C THR A 110 13.03 15.74 -10.02
N ALA A 111 13.25 15.43 -8.73
CA ALA A 111 13.44 14.06 -8.24
C ALA A 111 12.27 13.15 -8.65
N TYR A 112 11.04 13.62 -8.47
CA TYR A 112 9.85 12.89 -8.89
C TYR A 112 9.79 12.67 -10.40
N SER A 113 10.04 13.72 -11.21
CA SER A 113 10.03 13.63 -12.67
C SER A 113 11.05 12.61 -13.18
N LEU A 114 12.28 12.66 -12.65
CA LEU A 114 13.33 11.69 -12.93
C LEU A 114 12.91 10.28 -12.50
N ALA A 115 12.42 10.13 -11.26
CA ALA A 115 11.96 8.86 -10.74
C ALA A 115 10.82 8.28 -11.59
N MET A 116 9.89 9.08 -12.11
CA MET A 116 8.77 8.61 -12.93
C MET A 116 9.18 8.10 -14.32
N ARG A 117 10.28 8.62 -14.89
CA ARG A 117 10.75 8.23 -16.23
C ARG A 117 11.83 7.14 -16.22
N SER A 118 12.48 6.93 -15.08
CA SER A 118 13.52 5.90 -14.94
C SER A 118 12.95 4.48 -14.78
N SER A 119 13.71 3.54 -15.33
CA SER A 119 13.66 2.09 -15.21
C SER A 119 15.08 1.54 -15.00
N ALA A 120 15.24 0.22 -14.90
CA ALA A 120 16.56 -0.40 -14.73
C ALA A 120 17.52 -0.13 -15.90
N GLU A 121 16.98 0.17 -17.08
CA GLU A 121 17.75 0.38 -18.31
C GLU A 121 18.15 1.85 -18.54
N ASN A 122 17.49 2.82 -17.88
CA ASN A 122 17.64 4.25 -18.18
C ASN A 122 17.62 5.17 -16.93
N TYR A 123 18.42 4.81 -15.92
CA TYR A 123 18.42 5.51 -14.63
C TYR A 123 19.56 6.51 -14.41
N GLN A 124 20.47 6.66 -15.38
CA GLN A 124 21.69 7.46 -15.18
C GLN A 124 21.40 8.91 -14.78
N ASP A 125 20.40 9.55 -15.38
CA ASP A 125 20.01 10.93 -15.00
C ASP A 125 19.55 11.03 -13.54
N LEU A 126 18.77 10.04 -13.09
CA LEU A 126 18.30 9.97 -11.71
C LEU A 126 19.46 9.72 -10.75
N GLU A 127 20.35 8.80 -11.11
CA GLU A 127 21.53 8.49 -10.31
C GLU A 127 22.45 9.71 -10.16
N ASN A 128 22.74 10.39 -11.28
CA ASN A 128 23.55 11.61 -11.30
C ASN A 128 22.92 12.70 -10.41
N PHE A 129 21.62 12.94 -10.57
CA PHE A 129 20.89 13.89 -9.74
C PHE A 129 20.98 13.55 -8.24
N LEU A 130 20.83 12.27 -7.86
CA LEU A 130 20.95 11.84 -6.47
C LEU A 130 22.38 12.07 -5.94
N LYS A 131 23.40 11.72 -6.73
CA LYS A 131 24.82 11.94 -6.36
C LYS A 131 25.15 13.42 -6.20
N GLU A 132 24.65 14.28 -7.08
CA GLU A 132 24.83 15.73 -7.03
C GLU A 132 24.17 16.36 -5.80
N GLU A 133 22.94 15.95 -5.50
CA GLU A 133 22.20 16.50 -4.36
C GLU A 133 22.73 15.99 -3.01
N SER A 134 23.23 14.75 -2.96
CA SER A 134 23.86 14.12 -1.79
C SER A 134 23.04 14.24 -0.48
N GLN A 135 21.71 14.19 -0.58
CA GLN A 135 20.77 14.35 0.54
C GLN A 135 19.94 13.09 0.76
N THR A 136 20.00 12.52 1.97
CA THR A 136 19.28 11.29 2.32
C THR A 136 17.77 11.43 2.20
N GLN A 137 17.21 12.61 2.51
CA GLN A 137 15.77 12.87 2.41
C GLN A 137 15.26 12.81 0.96
N ILE A 138 16.07 13.24 -0.01
CA ILE A 138 15.72 13.13 -1.44
C ILE A 138 15.75 11.66 -1.86
N PHE A 139 16.75 10.92 -1.39
CA PHE A 139 16.81 9.48 -1.63
C PHE A 139 15.60 8.75 -1.03
N ASP A 140 15.19 9.07 0.20
CA ASP A 140 14.00 8.51 0.84
C ASP A 140 12.74 8.77 0.00
N PHE A 141 12.58 10.00 -0.50
CA PHE A 141 11.47 10.37 -1.36
C PHE A 141 11.46 9.57 -2.67
N VAL A 142 12.61 9.49 -3.35
CA VAL A 142 12.77 8.71 -4.59
C VAL A 142 12.53 7.23 -4.33
N PHE A 143 13.06 6.69 -3.23
CA PHE A 143 12.85 5.31 -2.82
C PHE A 143 11.36 5.01 -2.70
N LEU A 144 10.59 5.84 -1.98
CA LEU A 144 9.15 5.66 -1.81
C LEU A 144 8.39 5.73 -3.13
N VAL A 145 8.75 6.66 -4.02
CA VAL A 145 8.13 6.79 -5.36
C VAL A 145 8.38 5.53 -6.19
N LEU A 146 9.65 5.08 -6.28
CA LEU A 146 10.02 3.89 -7.05
C LEU A 146 9.45 2.60 -6.44
N TYR A 147 9.41 2.51 -5.11
CA TYR A 147 8.85 1.37 -4.39
C TYR A 147 7.36 1.23 -4.67
N LYS A 148 6.61 2.34 -4.63
CA LYS A 148 5.19 2.36 -5.00
C LYS A 148 4.94 2.04 -6.48
N ARG A 149 5.89 2.36 -7.37
CA ARG A 149 5.88 1.96 -8.79
C ARG A 149 6.37 0.53 -9.03
N ARG A 150 6.77 -0.19 -7.97
CA ARG A 150 7.37 -1.55 -8.03
C ARG A 150 8.61 -1.64 -8.92
N GLN A 151 9.41 -0.58 -8.96
CA GLN A 151 10.68 -0.54 -9.71
C GLN A 151 11.80 -1.17 -8.88
N TYR A 152 11.61 -2.40 -8.37
CA TYR A 152 12.57 -3.08 -7.50
C TYR A 152 13.94 -3.34 -8.18
N PRO A 153 14.01 -3.72 -9.47
CA PRO A 153 15.30 -3.87 -10.15
C PRO A 153 16.10 -2.55 -10.17
N LEU A 154 15.43 -1.43 -10.46
CA LEU A 154 16.07 -0.10 -10.40
C LEU A 154 16.51 0.25 -8.97
N LEU A 155 15.65 0.01 -7.97
CA LEU A 155 16.02 0.25 -6.57
C LEU A 155 17.25 -0.57 -6.14
N ARG A 156 17.38 -1.81 -6.62
CA ARG A 156 18.56 -2.65 -6.37
C ARG A 156 19.83 -2.02 -6.95
N LEU A 157 19.76 -1.40 -8.14
CA LEU A 157 20.89 -0.69 -8.74
C LEU A 157 21.26 0.56 -7.94
N LEU A 158 20.26 1.36 -7.54
CA LEU A 158 20.49 2.57 -6.75
C LEU A 158 21.04 2.28 -5.34
N LEU A 159 20.76 1.09 -4.79
CA LEU A 159 21.18 0.65 -3.45
C LEU A 159 22.54 -0.06 -3.42
N GLN A 160 23.30 -0.04 -4.52
CA GLN A 160 24.62 -0.68 -4.54
C GLN A 160 25.59 -0.01 -3.55
N PRO A 161 26.56 -0.76 -3.00
CA PRO A 161 27.47 -0.27 -1.95
C PRO A 161 28.29 0.98 -2.34
N GLU A 162 28.46 1.20 -3.64
CA GLU A 162 29.19 2.34 -4.22
C GLU A 162 28.42 3.65 -4.09
N ASN A 163 27.11 3.60 -3.81
CA ASN A 163 26.30 4.78 -3.61
C ASN A 163 26.25 5.15 -2.11
N PRO A 164 26.85 6.27 -1.67
CA PRO A 164 26.86 6.66 -0.26
C PRO A 164 25.46 6.94 0.31
N LEU A 165 24.49 7.23 -0.56
CA LEU A 165 23.09 7.44 -0.18
C LEU A 165 22.32 6.13 0.04
N ALA A 166 22.90 4.99 -0.38
CA ALA A 166 22.32 3.67 -0.26
C ALA A 166 22.53 3.00 1.11
N ASN A 167 23.23 3.65 2.05
CA ASN A 167 23.63 3.01 3.30
C ASN A 167 22.48 2.77 4.30
N ASN A 168 21.22 2.87 3.85
CA ASN A 168 20.07 2.46 4.62
C ASN A 168 19.93 0.93 4.54
N LEU A 169 20.36 0.25 5.61
CA LEU A 169 20.27 -1.20 5.76
C LEU A 169 18.84 -1.71 5.56
N PHE A 170 17.84 -0.99 6.08
CA PHE A 170 16.45 -1.39 5.98
C PHE A 170 15.97 -1.42 4.53
N TYR A 171 16.30 -0.39 3.73
CA TYR A 171 15.93 -0.35 2.31
C TYR A 171 16.60 -1.45 1.51
N SER A 172 17.91 -1.64 1.70
CA SER A 172 18.67 -2.69 1.03
C SER A 172 18.08 -4.07 1.31
N GLY A 173 17.75 -4.36 2.57
CA GLY A 173 17.14 -5.63 2.96
C GLY A 173 15.73 -5.80 2.39
N LEU A 174 14.91 -4.75 2.42
CA LEU A 174 13.54 -4.80 1.88
C LEU A 174 13.54 -5.12 0.39
N ILE A 175 14.45 -4.51 -0.37
CA ILE A 175 14.60 -4.77 -1.80
C ILE A 175 15.20 -6.15 -2.06
N ALA A 176 16.21 -6.57 -1.32
CA ALA A 176 16.79 -7.91 -1.45
C ALA A 176 15.71 -9.00 -1.31
N ILE A 177 14.85 -8.91 -0.30
CA ILE A 177 13.74 -9.85 -0.05
C ILE A 177 12.67 -9.78 -1.17
N LYS A 178 12.45 -8.60 -1.76
CA LYS A 178 11.41 -8.40 -2.78
C LYS A 178 11.81 -8.86 -4.18
N VAL A 179 13.10 -8.92 -4.48
CA VAL A 179 13.58 -9.33 -5.80
C VAL A 179 13.59 -10.85 -5.91
N ASP A 180 14.22 -11.55 -4.97
CA ASP A 180 14.30 -13.00 -4.96
C ASP A 180 14.66 -13.54 -3.55
N GLU A 181 14.33 -14.81 -3.31
CA GLU A 181 14.54 -15.47 -2.02
C GLU A 181 16.03 -15.56 -1.64
N ASP A 182 16.89 -15.94 -2.59
CA ASP A 182 18.33 -16.13 -2.36
C ASP A 182 18.99 -14.81 -1.93
N SER A 183 18.71 -13.72 -2.63
CA SER A 183 19.20 -12.38 -2.29
C SER A 183 18.75 -11.95 -0.89
N GLY A 184 17.49 -12.24 -0.53
CA GLY A 184 16.97 -11.98 0.81
C GLY A 184 17.71 -12.77 1.89
N LYS A 185 17.92 -14.07 1.67
CA LYS A 185 18.63 -14.96 2.58
C LYS A 185 20.08 -14.55 2.77
N ASP A 186 20.79 -14.27 1.68
CA ASP A 186 22.18 -13.81 1.71
C ASP A 186 22.33 -12.49 2.46
N PHE A 187 21.41 -11.54 2.22
CA PHE A 187 21.38 -10.28 2.94
C PHE A 187 21.22 -10.49 4.46
N LEU A 188 20.26 -11.32 4.87
CA LEU A 188 20.01 -11.59 6.30
C LEU A 188 21.19 -12.33 6.95
N ASN A 189 21.78 -13.31 6.26
CA ASN A 189 22.95 -14.04 6.77
C ASN A 189 24.13 -13.10 7.02
N LYS A 190 24.41 -12.19 6.08
CA LYS A 190 25.48 -11.19 6.18
C LYS A 190 25.30 -10.22 7.35
N HIS A 191 24.06 -9.95 7.74
CA HIS A 191 23.74 -8.96 8.78
C HIS A 191 23.20 -9.58 10.08
N SER A 192 23.19 -10.91 10.18
CA SER A 192 22.68 -11.65 11.34
C SER A 192 23.41 -11.35 12.65
N GLN A 193 24.67 -10.89 12.59
CA GLN A 193 25.44 -10.52 13.78
C GLN A 193 25.15 -9.08 14.25
N ARG A 194 24.36 -8.30 13.51
CA ARG A 194 24.07 -6.89 13.83
C ARG A 194 22.86 -6.71 14.74
N PHE A 195 22.29 -7.78 15.31
CA PHE A 195 21.20 -7.62 16.29
C PHE A 195 21.65 -6.91 17.57
N ASP A 196 22.95 -6.83 17.86
CA ASP A 196 23.47 -6.17 19.06
C ASP A 196 23.56 -4.64 18.95
N THR A 197 23.14 -4.04 17.83
CA THR A 197 23.11 -2.58 17.65
C THR A 197 21.95 -1.91 18.40
N ASP A 198 21.74 -0.60 18.21
CA ASP A 198 20.63 0.13 18.80
C ASP A 198 19.25 -0.48 18.49
N ASP A 199 18.28 -0.15 19.34
CA ASP A 199 16.93 -0.70 19.29
C ASP A 199 16.20 -0.40 17.97
N SER A 200 16.52 0.72 17.29
CA SER A 200 15.93 1.03 15.98
C SER A 200 16.44 0.10 14.90
N HIS A 201 17.76 -0.08 14.80
CA HIS A 201 18.36 -1.01 13.83
C HIS A 201 17.97 -2.46 14.11
N ARG A 202 17.91 -2.82 15.40
CA ARG A 202 17.44 -4.14 15.82
C ARG A 202 15.98 -4.36 15.43
N SER A 203 15.12 -3.37 15.63
CA SER A 203 13.72 -3.39 15.19
C SER A 203 13.62 -3.58 13.68
N ASP A 204 14.41 -2.84 12.89
CA ASP A 204 14.42 -2.92 11.43
C ASP A 204 14.89 -4.29 10.94
N LEU A 205 15.95 -4.87 11.53
CA LEU A 205 16.40 -6.22 11.19
C LEU A 205 15.34 -7.29 11.49
N PHE A 206 14.70 -7.25 12.66
CA PHE A 206 13.61 -8.17 12.96
C PHE A 206 12.42 -8.00 12.01
N TYR A 207 12.14 -6.76 11.59
CA TYR A 207 11.11 -6.50 10.59
C TYR A 207 11.45 -7.17 9.24
N LEU A 208 12.71 -7.07 8.82
CA LEU A 208 13.18 -7.71 7.59
C LEU A 208 13.10 -9.23 7.67
N VAL A 209 13.54 -9.82 8.79
CA VAL A 209 13.43 -11.27 9.02
C VAL A 209 11.96 -11.72 8.99
N GLY A 210 11.07 -11.00 9.67
CA GLY A 210 9.63 -11.28 9.62
C GLY A 210 9.06 -11.18 8.21
N THR A 211 9.53 -10.21 7.42
CA THR A 211 9.12 -10.04 6.01
C THR A 211 9.61 -11.20 5.15
N PHE A 212 10.83 -11.68 5.36
CA PHE A 212 11.39 -12.82 4.65
C PHE A 212 10.60 -14.11 4.95
N TYR A 213 10.37 -14.45 6.22
CA TYR A 213 9.58 -15.64 6.57
C TYR A 213 8.14 -15.60 6.04
N ARG A 214 7.54 -14.40 5.97
CA ARG A 214 6.23 -14.25 5.33
C ARG A 214 6.27 -14.58 3.84
N HIS A 215 7.32 -14.17 3.14
CA HIS A 215 7.51 -14.50 1.74
C HIS A 215 7.67 -16.01 1.52
N LEU A 216 8.28 -16.73 2.47
CA LEU A 216 8.37 -18.19 2.47
C LEU A 216 7.06 -18.92 2.81
N GLY A 217 6.03 -18.21 3.28
CA GLY A 217 4.80 -18.81 3.80
C GLY A 217 4.90 -19.32 5.25
N GLU A 218 6.02 -19.08 5.94
CA GLU A 218 6.27 -19.42 7.34
C GLU A 218 5.65 -18.37 8.27
N PHE A 219 4.31 -18.34 8.29
CA PHE A 219 3.53 -17.24 8.89
C PHE A 219 3.68 -17.12 10.42
N ALA A 220 3.86 -18.23 11.14
CA ALA A 220 4.02 -18.21 12.59
C ALA A 220 5.36 -17.57 13.01
N GLN A 221 6.44 -17.93 12.32
CA GLN A 221 7.79 -17.38 12.50
C GLN A 221 7.77 -15.91 12.12
N SER A 222 7.16 -15.58 10.99
CA SER A 222 6.96 -14.21 10.56
C SER A 222 6.27 -13.36 11.64
N ALA A 223 5.15 -13.83 12.20
CA ALA A 223 4.43 -13.12 13.25
C ALA A 223 5.29 -12.90 14.51
N ARG A 224 6.08 -13.91 14.90
CA ARG A 224 7.01 -13.80 16.03
C ARG A 224 8.06 -12.71 15.80
N TYR A 225 8.68 -12.67 14.63
CA TYR A 225 9.71 -11.67 14.32
C TYR A 225 9.13 -10.26 14.20
N PHE A 226 7.91 -10.09 13.70
CA PHE A 226 7.23 -8.78 13.72
C PHE A 226 6.91 -8.31 15.14
N ARG A 227 6.47 -9.21 16.04
CA ARG A 227 6.31 -8.88 17.46
C ARG A 227 7.63 -8.44 18.10
N MET A 228 8.71 -9.16 17.81
CA MET A 228 10.05 -8.79 18.29
C MET A 228 10.47 -7.41 17.77
N SER A 229 10.27 -7.14 16.47
CA SER A 229 10.51 -5.82 15.88
C SER A 229 9.77 -4.71 16.63
N GLY A 230 8.47 -4.92 16.86
CA GLY A 230 7.60 -3.97 17.58
C GLY A 230 8.00 -3.75 19.05
N SER A 231 8.62 -4.74 19.69
CA SER A 231 9.08 -4.63 21.08
C SER A 231 10.26 -3.67 21.26
N PHE A 232 11.06 -3.46 20.20
CA PHE A 232 12.19 -2.52 20.22
C PHE A 232 11.79 -1.14 19.71
N SER A 233 11.01 -1.06 18.61
CA SER A 233 10.56 0.21 18.04
C SER A 233 9.28 0.01 17.23
N ARG A 234 8.49 1.10 17.07
CA ARG A 234 7.28 1.12 16.23
C ARG A 234 6.29 -0.01 16.55
N LYS A 235 5.96 -0.18 17.84
CA LYS A 235 5.05 -1.21 18.35
C LYS A 235 3.80 -1.42 17.49
N GLU A 236 3.06 -0.35 17.19
CA GLU A 236 1.82 -0.43 16.39
C GLU A 236 2.03 -1.10 15.03
N LYS A 237 3.16 -0.80 14.36
CA LYS A 237 3.49 -1.39 13.06
C LYS A 237 3.88 -2.86 13.21
N GLY A 238 4.67 -3.20 14.23
CA GLY A 238 5.02 -4.59 14.54
C GLY A 238 3.79 -5.44 14.85
N ASP A 239 2.89 -4.95 15.68
CA ASP A 239 1.64 -5.62 16.05
C ASP A 239 0.75 -5.83 14.82
N LEU A 240 0.61 -4.82 13.96
CA LEU A 240 -0.16 -4.93 12.72
C LEU A 240 0.41 -5.98 11.76
N GLU A 241 1.72 -5.96 11.50
CA GLU A 241 2.35 -6.91 10.58
C GLU A 241 2.36 -8.34 11.14
N ALA A 242 2.48 -8.48 12.46
CA ALA A 242 2.32 -9.77 13.14
C ALA A 242 0.89 -10.30 13.02
N ALA A 243 -0.12 -9.46 13.24
CA ALA A 243 -1.52 -9.82 13.08
C ALA A 243 -1.85 -10.23 11.63
N LYS A 244 -1.34 -9.50 10.64
CA LYS A 244 -1.46 -9.88 9.22
C LYS A 244 -0.89 -11.28 8.97
N SER A 245 0.28 -11.58 9.54
CA SER A 245 0.93 -12.88 9.36
C SER A 245 0.12 -14.00 9.99
N LEU A 246 -0.38 -13.83 11.22
CA LEU A 246 -1.31 -14.80 11.84
C LEU A 246 -2.57 -15.01 10.99
N ALA A 247 -3.18 -13.94 10.49
CA ALA A 247 -4.36 -14.03 9.64
C ALA A 247 -4.09 -14.79 8.33
N LEU A 248 -2.92 -14.58 7.70
CA LEU A 248 -2.48 -15.35 6.54
C LEU A 248 -2.33 -16.85 6.85
N GLY A 249 -1.81 -17.17 8.04
CA GLY A 249 -1.73 -18.54 8.57
C GLY A 249 -3.06 -19.16 8.99
N GLY A 250 -4.18 -18.43 8.90
CA GLY A 250 -5.51 -18.90 9.29
C GLY A 250 -5.86 -18.68 10.77
N PHE A 251 -4.99 -18.01 11.54
CA PHE A 251 -5.17 -17.74 12.97
C PHE A 251 -5.80 -16.37 13.23
N LEU A 252 -6.91 -16.05 12.55
CA LEU A 252 -7.62 -14.76 12.68
C LEU A 252 -8.12 -14.51 14.11
N SER A 253 -8.66 -15.53 14.78
CA SER A 253 -9.12 -15.40 16.17
C SER A 253 -7.97 -15.08 17.13
N GLU A 254 -6.81 -15.71 16.94
CA GLU A 254 -5.61 -15.41 17.74
C GLU A 254 -5.14 -13.97 17.50
N ALA A 255 -5.15 -13.51 16.24
CA ALA A 255 -4.79 -12.13 15.91
C ALA A 255 -5.70 -11.12 16.63
N CYS A 256 -7.02 -11.36 16.65
CA CYS A 256 -7.97 -10.49 17.33
C CYS A 256 -7.85 -10.52 18.87
N GLN A 257 -7.44 -11.65 19.46
CA GLN A 257 -7.25 -11.76 20.91
C GLN A 257 -5.91 -11.17 21.37
N SER A 258 -4.88 -11.26 20.53
CA SER A 258 -3.51 -10.90 20.90
C SER A 258 -3.21 -9.41 20.74
N PHE A 259 -3.93 -8.71 19.87
CA PHE A 259 -3.59 -7.35 19.45
C PHE A 259 -4.78 -6.41 19.55
N GLN A 260 -4.47 -5.14 19.83
CA GLN A 260 -5.43 -4.06 19.82
C GLN A 260 -5.11 -3.10 18.67
N PHE A 261 -6.11 -2.89 17.81
CA PHE A 261 -5.99 -2.01 16.65
C PHE A 261 -6.67 -0.67 16.93
N PRO A 262 -5.94 0.45 16.85
CA PRO A 262 -6.52 1.77 16.99
C PRO A 262 -7.44 2.09 15.80
N ASN A 263 -8.26 3.13 15.96
CA ASN A 263 -9.05 3.66 14.85
C ASN A 263 -8.11 4.37 13.86
N ALA A 264 -7.65 3.63 12.85
CA ALA A 264 -6.67 4.12 11.89
C ALA A 264 -7.35 4.89 10.77
N THR A 265 -7.18 6.21 10.78
CA THR A 265 -7.78 7.06 9.75
C THR A 265 -7.08 6.98 8.41
N HIS A 266 -5.91 6.35 8.26
CA HIS A 266 -5.12 6.39 7.02
C HIS A 266 -4.61 5.02 6.54
N ASP A 267 -4.79 3.98 7.35
CA ASP A 267 -4.34 2.62 7.04
C ASP A 267 -5.54 1.66 6.97
N GLU A 268 -5.82 1.19 5.76
CA GLU A 268 -6.92 0.28 5.46
C GLU A 268 -6.81 -1.00 6.29
N TYR A 269 -5.61 -1.53 6.49
CA TYR A 269 -5.41 -2.81 7.15
C TYR A 269 -5.73 -2.74 8.64
N SER A 270 -5.24 -1.70 9.32
CA SER A 270 -5.55 -1.46 10.72
C SER A 270 -7.05 -1.19 10.92
N GLN A 271 -7.68 -0.43 10.02
CA GLN A 271 -9.12 -0.20 10.04
C GLN A 271 -9.92 -1.50 9.83
N ILE A 272 -9.49 -2.37 8.91
CA ILE A 272 -10.10 -3.69 8.69
C ILE A 272 -10.04 -4.52 9.96
N PHE A 273 -8.87 -4.64 10.58
CA PHE A 273 -8.71 -5.39 11.83
C PHE A 273 -9.54 -4.80 12.97
N GLN A 274 -9.61 -3.47 13.10
CA GLN A 274 -10.45 -2.85 14.11
C GLN A 274 -11.93 -3.22 13.93
N LEU A 275 -12.44 -3.16 12.69
CA LEU A 275 -13.83 -3.48 12.40
C LEU A 275 -14.12 -4.97 12.61
N PHE A 276 -13.23 -5.82 12.12
CA PHE A 276 -13.35 -7.27 12.19
C PHE A 276 -13.25 -7.78 13.63
N CYS A 277 -12.22 -7.35 14.38
CA CYS A 277 -11.94 -7.87 15.72
C CYS A 277 -12.79 -7.22 16.83
N HIS A 278 -13.06 -5.90 16.76
CA HIS A 278 -13.70 -5.18 17.88
C HIS A 278 -15.18 -4.89 17.66
N LYS A 279 -15.56 -4.46 16.45
CA LYS A 279 -16.95 -4.04 16.21
C LYS A 279 -17.84 -5.21 15.80
N LYS A 280 -17.28 -6.29 15.24
CA LYS A 280 -18.00 -7.49 14.75
C LYS A 280 -19.31 -7.15 14.03
N ASP A 281 -19.34 -5.99 13.38
CA ASP A 281 -20.54 -5.46 12.74
C ASP A 281 -20.61 -6.11 11.37
N ARG A 282 -21.23 -7.28 11.33
CA ARG A 282 -21.39 -8.07 10.10
C ARG A 282 -22.07 -7.27 9.00
N ALA A 283 -23.05 -6.42 9.34
CA ALA A 283 -23.72 -5.57 8.35
C ALA A 283 -22.73 -4.57 7.76
N TYR A 284 -21.92 -3.92 8.59
CA TYR A 284 -20.88 -3.01 8.11
C TYR A 284 -19.78 -3.70 7.30
N LEU A 285 -19.34 -4.90 7.71
CA LEU A 285 -18.35 -5.69 6.97
C LEU A 285 -18.87 -6.11 5.59
N LEU A 286 -20.17 -6.42 5.49
CA LEU A 286 -20.84 -6.68 4.21
C LEU A 286 -20.94 -5.40 3.37
N ASP A 287 -21.23 -4.25 3.97
CA ASP A 287 -21.28 -2.96 3.27
C ASP A 287 -19.94 -2.57 2.64
N ILE A 288 -18.80 -2.83 3.32
CA ILE A 288 -17.47 -2.52 2.79
C ILE A 288 -16.89 -3.62 1.90
N LYS A 289 -17.57 -4.76 1.75
CA LYS A 289 -17.10 -5.91 0.96
C LYS A 289 -16.68 -5.52 -0.47
N PRO A 290 -17.42 -4.67 -1.23
CA PRO A 290 -16.99 -4.25 -2.57
C PRO A 290 -15.64 -3.53 -2.56
N SER A 291 -15.40 -2.68 -1.57
CA SER A 291 -14.11 -2.00 -1.36
C SER A 291 -12.99 -3.00 -1.09
N LEU A 292 -13.25 -4.00 -0.24
CA LEU A 292 -12.29 -5.07 0.07
C LEU A 292 -11.94 -5.90 -1.18
N GLN A 293 -12.93 -6.23 -2.02
CA GLN A 293 -12.68 -6.96 -3.27
C GLN A 293 -11.77 -6.21 -4.24
N LEU A 294 -11.86 -4.87 -4.26
CA LEU A 294 -10.97 -4.04 -5.09
C LEU A 294 -9.58 -3.91 -4.47
N LEU A 295 -9.48 -3.77 -3.15
CA LEU A 295 -8.20 -3.76 -2.45
C LEU A 295 -7.47 -5.12 -2.58
N ASN A 296 -8.20 -6.24 -2.60
CA ASN A 296 -7.64 -7.57 -2.81
C ASN A 296 -6.88 -7.72 -4.15
N LYS A 297 -7.22 -6.90 -5.16
CA LYS A 297 -6.51 -6.90 -6.45
C LYS A 297 -5.17 -6.16 -6.41
N LYS A 298 -4.87 -5.46 -5.32
CA LYS A 298 -3.59 -4.77 -5.11
C LYS A 298 -2.59 -5.71 -4.45
N GLU A 299 -1.32 -5.30 -4.42
CA GLU A 299 -0.27 -6.07 -3.73
C GLU A 299 -0.56 -6.13 -2.23
N GLY A 300 -0.34 -7.31 -1.64
CA GLY A 300 -0.75 -7.60 -0.26
C GLY A 300 -2.21 -8.05 -0.12
N GLY A 301 -2.90 -8.30 -1.25
CA GLY A 301 -4.30 -8.74 -1.28
C GLY A 301 -4.58 -10.07 -0.57
N GLU A 302 -3.59 -10.96 -0.42
CA GLU A 302 -3.71 -12.26 0.24
C GLU A 302 -4.35 -12.16 1.64
N PHE A 303 -3.98 -11.13 2.42
CA PHE A 303 -4.59 -10.87 3.71
C PHE A 303 -6.10 -10.55 3.57
N ILE A 304 -6.43 -9.68 2.61
CA ILE A 304 -7.81 -9.26 2.35
C ILE A 304 -8.65 -10.44 1.86
N GLN A 305 -8.05 -11.36 1.10
CA GLN A 305 -8.70 -12.61 0.71
C GLN A 305 -9.08 -13.45 1.94
N LYS A 306 -8.20 -13.57 2.94
CA LYS A 306 -8.53 -14.28 4.19
C LYS A 306 -9.68 -13.62 4.95
N ILE A 307 -9.68 -12.28 5.02
CA ILE A 307 -10.78 -11.52 5.63
C ILE A 307 -12.10 -11.73 4.87
N LEU A 308 -12.07 -11.68 3.53
CA LEU A 308 -13.25 -11.91 2.70
C LEU A 308 -13.84 -13.31 2.91
N LEU A 309 -12.99 -14.34 2.98
CA LEU A 309 -13.41 -15.71 3.27
C LEU A 309 -14.05 -15.82 4.66
N ALA A 310 -13.45 -15.21 5.69
CA ALA A 310 -14.00 -15.22 7.04
C ALA A 310 -15.36 -14.52 7.11
N ILE A 311 -15.54 -13.40 6.39
CA ILE A 311 -16.84 -12.71 6.28
C ILE A 311 -17.90 -13.62 5.63
N GLU A 312 -17.52 -14.39 4.61
CA GLU A 312 -18.43 -15.32 3.91
C GLU A 312 -18.80 -16.53 4.75
N GLN A 313 -17.84 -17.05 5.52
CA GLN A 313 -18.03 -18.19 6.42
C GLN A 313 -18.79 -17.82 7.71
N GLY A 314 -18.89 -16.52 8.02
CA GLY A 314 -19.56 -16.05 9.23
C GLY A 314 -18.70 -16.18 10.48
N ASP A 315 -17.37 -16.30 10.32
CA ASP A 315 -16.39 -16.33 11.40
C ASP A 315 -16.14 -14.90 11.94
N ILE A 316 -17.23 -14.24 12.35
CA ILE A 316 -17.28 -12.89 12.89
C ILE A 316 -17.71 -12.96 14.35
#